data_AF-A0A0L6JPT1-F1
#
_entry.id   AF-A0A0L6JPT1-F1
#
_cell.length_a   1.000
_cell.length_b   1.000
_cell.length_c   1.000
_cell.angle_alpha   90.00
_cell.angle_beta   90.00
_cell.angle_gamma   90.00
#
_symmetry.space_group_name_H-M   'P 1'
#
loop_
_entity.id
_entity.type
_entity.pdbx_description
1 polymer ?
#
loop_
_entity_poly.entity_id
_entity_poly.type
_entity_poly.pdbx_seq_one_letter_code
_entity_poly.pdbx_strand_id
1 'polypeptide(L)'
;MTLVIMLITFICGIMILVTDRKSASSRWLSLILFFASLASFANAIQDFFPVFMYKNLSITLSKQTLDNIDRINAFLTQIGEHIICYFFFMYCVSYSGLFNKKKRHILGIGIFTITAVSFFSFPITTNHEKVDMYIYADYYRFLALWSVPAV
;
A
#
# COMPACT_ATOMS: atom_id res chain seq x y z
N MET A 1 8.17 -9.63 -12.87
CA MET A 1 7.38 -10.41 -11.89
C MET A 1 6.39 -9.52 -11.14
N THR A 2 6.83 -8.39 -10.58
CA THR A 2 6.00 -7.36 -9.92
C THR A 2 4.80 -6.89 -10.75
N LEU A 3 5.01 -6.58 -12.03
CA LEU A 3 3.92 -6.16 -12.94
C LEU A 3 2.84 -7.23 -13.13
N VAL A 4 3.22 -8.51 -13.18
CA VAL A 4 2.25 -9.63 -13.32
C VAL A 4 1.43 -9.77 -12.04
N ILE A 5 2.08 -9.72 -10.87
CA ILE A 5 1.41 -9.75 -9.57
C ILE A 5 0.44 -8.58 -9.42
N MET A 6 0.87 -7.38 -9.83
CA MET A 6 0.03 -6.17 -9.86
C MET A 6 -1.22 -6.36 -10.73
N LEU A 7 -1.07 -6.85 -11.96
CA LEU A 7 -2.21 -7.08 -12.85
C LEU A 7 -3.19 -8.11 -12.27
N ILE A 8 -2.68 -9.23 -11.75
CA ILE A 8 -3.51 -10.28 -11.14
C ILE A 8 -4.28 -9.72 -9.94
N THR A 9 -3.59 -9.05 -9.02
CA THR A 9 -4.22 -8.47 -7.82
C THR A 9 -5.25 -7.39 -8.17
N PHE A 10 -4.97 -6.55 -9.15
CA PHE A 10 -5.92 -5.55 -9.65
C PHE A 10 -7.17 -6.18 -10.25
N ILE A 11 -7.00 -7.16 -11.15
CA ILE A 11 -8.13 -7.88 -11.78
C ILE A 11 -8.96 -8.59 -10.72
N CYS A 12 -8.33 -9.29 -9.77
CA CYS A 12 -9.04 -9.95 -8.67
C CYS A 12 -9.83 -8.94 -7.82
N GLY A 13 -9.25 -7.78 -7.50
CA GLY A 13 -9.94 -6.72 -6.77
C GLY A 13 -11.20 -6.23 -7.50
N ILE A 14 -11.10 -5.97 -8.81
CA ILE A 14 -12.24 -5.57 -9.65
C ILE A 14 -13.29 -6.68 -9.73
N MET A 15 -12.88 -7.92 -9.98
CA MET A 15 -13.80 -9.06 -10.07
C MET A 15 -14.62 -9.21 -8.77
N ILE A 16 -13.97 -9.15 -7.60
CA ILE A 16 -14.67 -9.23 -6.31
C ILE A 16 -15.65 -8.06 -6.15
N LEU A 17 -15.23 -6.84 -6.53
CA LEU A 17 -16.09 -5.66 -6.45
C LEU A 17 -17.34 -5.78 -7.33
N VAL A 18 -17.23 -6.39 -8.52
CA VAL A 18 -18.35 -6.58 -9.46
C VAL A 18 -19.24 -7.76 -9.03
N THR A 19 -18.65 -8.89 -8.67
CA THR A 19 -19.39 -10.14 -8.39
C THR A 19 -20.08 -10.12 -7.02
N ASP A 20 -19.43 -9.61 -5.97
CA ASP A 20 -19.97 -9.64 -4.60
C ASP A 20 -19.93 -8.26 -3.92
N ARG A 21 -20.62 -7.29 -4.54
CA ARG A 21 -20.75 -5.94 -3.98
C ARG A 21 -21.57 -5.85 -2.69
N LYS A 22 -22.36 -6.88 -2.36
CA LYS A 22 -23.31 -6.81 -1.23
C LYS A 22 -22.65 -7.14 0.09
N SER A 23 -21.71 -8.08 0.09
CA SER A 23 -20.97 -8.44 1.30
C SER A 23 -20.08 -7.29 1.78
N ALA A 24 -20.08 -7.03 3.09
CA ALA A 24 -19.19 -6.03 3.67
C ALA A 24 -17.72 -6.49 3.62
N SER A 25 -17.44 -7.76 3.90
CA SER A 25 -16.08 -8.30 3.86
C SER A 25 -15.52 -8.28 2.43
N SER A 26 -16.31 -8.65 1.43
CA SER A 26 -15.88 -8.65 0.02
C SER A 26 -15.54 -7.24 -0.47
N ARG A 27 -16.28 -6.21 -0.02
CA ARG A 27 -15.96 -4.80 -0.30
C ARG A 27 -14.65 -4.34 0.33
N TRP A 28 -14.36 -4.74 1.56
CA TRP A 28 -13.07 -4.39 2.16
C TRP A 28 -11.91 -5.13 1.49
N LEU A 29 -12.11 -6.41 1.15
CA LEU A 29 -11.11 -7.20 0.43
C LEU A 29 -10.79 -6.62 -0.95
N SER A 30 -11.80 -6.17 -1.70
CA SER A 30 -11.56 -5.53 -3.00
C SER A 30 -10.77 -4.23 -2.87
N LEU A 31 -11.04 -3.43 -1.83
CA LEU A 31 -10.26 -2.23 -1.53
C LEU A 31 -8.81 -2.58 -1.17
N ILE A 32 -8.58 -3.60 -0.33
CA ILE A 32 -7.23 -4.06 0.00
C ILE A 32 -6.46 -4.43 -1.27
N LEU A 33 -7.06 -5.24 -2.15
CA LEU A 33 -6.44 -5.66 -3.40
C LEU A 33 -6.18 -4.48 -4.34
N PHE A 34 -7.13 -3.54 -4.44
CA PHE A 34 -6.97 -2.34 -5.24
C PHE A 34 -5.79 -1.49 -4.76
N PHE A 35 -5.70 -1.16 -3.47
CA PHE A 35 -4.60 -0.35 -2.95
C PHE A 35 -3.26 -1.11 -2.95
N ALA A 36 -3.26 -2.42 -2.73
CA ALA A 36 -2.04 -3.24 -2.87
C ALA A 36 -1.51 -3.23 -4.31
N SER A 37 -2.42 -3.32 -5.29
CA SER A 37 -2.07 -3.21 -6.70
C SER A 37 -1.62 -1.81 -7.09
N LEU A 38 -2.17 -0.75 -6.48
CA LEU A 38 -1.73 0.63 -6.69
C LEU A 38 -0.29 0.85 -6.18
N ALA A 39 0.04 0.33 -5.01
CA ALA A 39 1.42 0.37 -4.49
C ALA A 39 2.38 -0.44 -5.39
N SER A 40 1.94 -1.60 -5.87
CA SER A 40 2.73 -2.41 -6.80
C SER A 40 2.93 -1.73 -8.16
N PHE A 41 1.92 -0.98 -8.63
CA PHE A 41 1.98 -0.18 -9.85
C PHE A 41 2.99 0.97 -9.73
N ALA A 42 3.01 1.63 -8.59
CA ALA A 42 3.96 2.71 -8.32
C ALA A 42 5.42 2.23 -8.42
N ASN A 43 5.72 1.07 -7.84
CA ASN A 43 7.02 0.42 -7.98
C ASN A 43 7.30 -0.02 -9.42
N ALA A 44 6.29 -0.58 -10.12
CA ALA A 44 6.44 -0.98 -11.51
C ALA A 44 6.74 0.22 -12.43
N ILE A 45 6.14 1.38 -12.18
CA ILE A 45 6.48 2.63 -12.90
C ILE A 45 7.93 2.99 -12.65
N GLN A 46 8.38 3.01 -11.39
CA GLN A 46 9.74 3.40 -11.04
C GLN A 46 10.78 2.50 -11.75
N ASP A 47 10.53 1.19 -11.81
CA ASP A 47 11.46 0.23 -12.43
C ASP A 47 11.38 0.24 -13.96
N PHE A 48 10.17 0.30 -14.54
CA PHE A 48 9.95 0.11 -15.97
C PHE A 48 10.11 1.39 -16.78
N PHE A 49 9.59 2.51 -16.27
CA PHE A 49 9.48 3.75 -17.04
C PHE A 49 10.85 4.31 -17.47
N PRO A 50 11.87 4.43 -16.59
CA PRO A 50 13.18 4.91 -17.01
C PRO A 50 13.85 4.01 -18.05
N VAL A 51 13.75 2.70 -17.88
CA VAL A 51 14.32 1.70 -18.79
C VAL A 51 13.64 1.77 -20.16
N PHE A 52 12.31 1.90 -20.19
CA PHE A 52 11.53 2.02 -21.41
C PHE A 52 11.91 3.28 -22.20
N MET A 53 12.00 4.44 -21.52
CA MET A 53 12.36 5.72 -22.14
C MET A 53 13.77 5.70 -22.74
N TYR A 54 14.73 5.11 -22.02
CA TYR A 54 16.11 5.01 -22.51
C TYR A 54 16.25 4.03 -23.67
N LYS A 55 15.70 2.81 -23.54
CA LYS A 55 15.92 1.74 -24.53
C LYS A 55 15.11 1.90 -25.81
N ASN A 56 13.87 2.41 -25.73
CA ASN A 56 12.97 2.44 -26.89
C ASN A 56 12.86 3.82 -27.54
N LEU A 57 13.13 4.89 -26.79
CA LEU A 57 12.97 6.27 -27.29
C LEU A 57 14.28 7.05 -27.31
N SER A 58 15.38 6.50 -26.78
CA SER A 58 16.67 7.18 -26.64
C SER A 58 16.60 8.52 -25.90
N ILE A 59 15.57 8.68 -25.05
CA ILE A 59 15.36 9.90 -24.27
C ILE A 59 16.09 9.74 -22.94
N THR A 60 17.06 10.62 -22.69
CA THR A 60 17.70 10.72 -21.37
C THR A 60 16.77 11.54 -20.48
N LEU A 61 16.24 10.92 -19.42
CA LEU A 61 15.42 11.62 -18.44
C LEU A 61 16.30 12.58 -17.63
N SER A 62 15.82 13.81 -17.43
CA SER A 62 16.49 14.74 -16.53
C SER A 62 16.41 14.23 -15.09
N LYS A 63 17.39 14.61 -14.26
CA LYS A 63 17.40 14.28 -12.82
C LYS A 63 16.09 14.69 -12.14
N GLN A 64 15.58 15.88 -12.47
CA GLN A 64 14.32 16.40 -11.93
C GLN A 64 13.11 15.49 -12.25
N THR A 65 13.06 14.90 -13.45
CA THR A 65 11.98 13.98 -13.81
C THR A 65 12.06 12.68 -13.02
N LEU A 66 13.27 12.15 -12.80
CA LEU A 66 13.48 10.96 -11.97
C LEU A 66 13.08 11.23 -10.51
N ASP A 67 13.53 12.35 -9.94
CA ASP A 67 13.17 12.74 -8.56
C ASP A 67 11.65 12.88 -8.39
N ASN A 68 10.94 13.38 -9.40
CA ASN A 68 9.48 13.47 -9.37
C ASN A 68 8.81 12.09 -9.42
N ILE A 69 9.32 11.16 -10.23
CA ILE A 69 8.83 9.78 -10.29
C ILE A 69 9.01 9.10 -8.93
N ASP A 70 10.18 9.26 -8.31
CA ASP A 70 10.48 8.70 -7.00
C ASP A 70 9.56 9.25 -5.92
N ARG A 71 9.27 10.55 -5.93
CA ARG A 71 8.30 11.18 -5.02
C ARG A 71 6.89 10.67 -5.22
N ILE A 72 6.45 10.49 -6.47
CA ILE A 72 5.14 9.91 -6.78
C ILE A 72 5.09 8.47 -6.27
N ASN A 73 6.16 7.68 -6.47
CA ASN A 73 6.22 6.31 -5.96
C ASN A 73 6.15 6.28 -4.43
N ALA A 74 6.95 7.11 -3.76
CA ALA A 74 6.95 7.23 -2.30
C ALA A 74 5.56 7.53 -1.76
N PHE A 75 4.87 8.51 -2.37
CA PHE A 75 3.53 8.90 -1.99
C PHE A 75 2.50 7.77 -2.18
N LEU A 76 2.47 7.14 -3.36
CA LEU A 76 1.55 6.04 -3.65
C LEU A 76 1.81 4.82 -2.75
N THR A 77 3.07 4.52 -2.47
CA THR A 77 3.46 3.43 -1.56
C THR A 77 3.02 3.72 -0.14
N GLN A 78 3.22 4.95 0.36
CA GLN A 78 2.80 5.34 1.71
C GLN A 78 1.27 5.31 1.88
N ILE A 79 0.52 5.74 0.85
CA ILE A 79 -0.94 5.59 0.79
C ILE A 79 -1.32 4.12 0.94
N GLY A 80 -0.68 3.24 0.16
CA GLY A 80 -0.88 1.80 0.25
C GLY A 80 -0.62 1.29 1.67
N GLU A 81 0.56 1.53 2.22
CA GLU A 81 0.98 1.06 3.54
C GLU A 81 -0.01 1.44 4.66
N HIS A 82 -0.44 2.70 4.70
CA HIS A 82 -1.30 3.17 5.79
C HIS A 82 -2.77 2.76 5.58
N ILE A 83 -3.30 2.97 4.37
CA ILE A 83 -4.73 2.75 4.11
C ILE A 83 -5.06 1.25 4.05
N ILE A 84 -4.15 0.40 3.57
CA ILE A 84 -4.37 -1.06 3.56
C ILE A 84 -4.53 -1.60 4.98
N CYS A 85 -3.74 -1.12 5.95
CA CYS A 85 -3.90 -1.51 7.35
C CYS A 85 -5.31 -1.21 7.87
N TYR A 86 -5.84 -0.01 7.59
CA TYR A 86 -7.22 0.34 7.94
C TYR A 86 -8.23 -0.61 7.31
N PHE A 87 -8.13 -0.87 5.99
CA PHE A 87 -9.07 -1.78 5.32
C PHE A 87 -8.96 -3.21 5.82
N PHE A 88 -7.76 -3.68 6.16
CA PHE A 88 -7.56 -5.00 6.74
C PHE A 88 -8.27 -5.14 8.10
N PHE A 89 -8.13 -4.16 8.99
CA PHE A 89 -8.89 -4.14 10.23
C PHE A 89 -10.40 -4.15 9.99
N MET A 90 -10.89 -3.32 9.05
CA MET A 90 -12.31 -3.27 8.72
C MET A 90 -12.82 -4.55 8.07
N TYR A 91 -11.98 -5.25 7.31
CA TYR A 91 -12.24 -6.58 6.79
C TYR A 91 -12.42 -7.59 7.94
N CYS A 92 -11.47 -7.68 8.88
CA CYS A 92 -11.55 -8.57 10.04
C CYS A 92 -12.78 -8.28 10.91
N VAL A 93 -13.05 -7.00 11.20
CA VAL A 93 -14.23 -6.57 11.96
C VAL A 93 -15.52 -6.95 11.24
N SER A 94 -15.57 -6.80 9.92
CA SER A 94 -16.74 -7.15 9.12
C SER A 94 -16.95 -8.65 8.99
N TYR A 95 -15.87 -9.43 8.90
CA TYR A 95 -15.89 -10.88 8.76
C TYR A 95 -16.24 -11.59 10.08
N SER A 96 -15.73 -11.08 11.21
CA SER A 96 -15.94 -11.69 12.53
C SER A 96 -17.39 -11.77 12.99
N GLY A 97 -18.27 -10.90 12.47
CA GLY A 97 -19.67 -10.81 12.90
C GLY A 97 -19.88 -10.35 14.34
N LEU A 98 -18.81 -10.08 15.10
CA LEU A 98 -18.86 -9.75 16.53
C LEU A 98 -19.53 -8.40 16.81
N PHE A 99 -19.47 -7.48 15.85
CA PHE A 99 -19.90 -6.09 16.02
C PHE A 99 -21.15 -5.77 15.21
N ASN A 100 -22.15 -5.16 15.86
CA ASN A 100 -23.32 -4.63 15.17
C ASN A 100 -22.95 -3.47 14.21
N LYS A 101 -23.85 -3.10 13.30
CA LYS A 101 -23.59 -2.08 12.27
C LYS A 101 -23.15 -0.73 12.84
N LYS A 102 -23.74 -0.29 13.97
CA LYS A 102 -23.42 0.99 14.63
C LYS A 102 -22.02 0.97 15.25
N LYS A 103 -21.66 -0.08 16.00
CA LYS A 103 -20.34 -0.24 16.63
C LYS A 103 -19.23 -0.35 15.58
N ARG A 104 -19.48 -1.07 14.48
CA ARG A 104 -18.54 -1.14 13.35
C ARG A 104 -18.24 0.23 12.75
N HIS A 105 -19.25 1.09 12.64
CA HIS A 105 -19.06 2.43 12.10
C HIS A 105 -18.22 3.31 13.04
N ILE A 106 -18.51 3.28 14.34
CA ILE A 106 -17.73 4.02 15.35
C ILE A 106 -16.27 3.55 15.38
N LEU A 107 -16.05 2.22 15.41
CA LEU A 107 -14.70 1.64 15.33
C LEU A 107 -13.99 2.05 14.04
N GLY A 108 -14.68 1.99 12.90
CA GLY A 108 -14.12 2.41 11.62
C GLY A 108 -13.68 3.87 11.62
N ILE A 109 -14.48 4.78 12.17
CA ILE A 109 -14.09 6.18 12.31
C ILE A 109 -12.83 6.30 13.19
N GLY A 110 -12.80 5.64 14.35
CA GLY A 110 -11.65 5.70 15.25
C GLY A 110 -10.35 5.19 14.61
N ILE A 111 -10.39 4.02 13.96
CA ILE A 111 -9.21 3.44 13.29
C ILE A 111 -8.81 4.30 12.08
N PHE A 112 -9.77 4.85 11.33
CA PHE A 112 -9.49 5.75 10.23
C PHE A 112 -8.80 7.03 10.72
N THR A 113 -9.26 7.63 11.83
CA THR A 113 -8.60 8.80 12.42
C THR A 113 -7.15 8.49 12.80
N ILE A 114 -6.88 7.35 13.43
CA ILE A 114 -5.50 6.92 13.75
C ILE A 114 -4.67 6.81 12.47
N THR A 115 -5.22 6.15 11.44
CA THR A 115 -4.56 5.97 10.15
C THR A 115 -4.26 7.30 9.46
N ALA A 116 -5.21 8.23 9.48
CA ALA A 116 -5.06 9.56 8.90
C ALA A 116 -3.99 10.38 9.66
N VAL A 117 -4.02 10.37 10.99
CA VAL A 117 -3.02 11.06 11.82
C VAL A 117 -1.63 10.49 11.53
N SER A 118 -1.47 9.16 11.49
CA SER A 118 -0.19 8.54 11.12
C SER A 118 0.24 8.97 9.72
N PHE A 119 -0.65 8.91 8.72
CA PHE A 119 -0.32 9.29 7.35
C PHE A 119 0.19 10.74 7.23
N PHE A 120 -0.43 11.69 7.95
CA PHE A 120 0.01 13.10 7.94
C PHE A 120 1.20 13.39 8.85
N SER A 121 1.45 12.57 9.87
CA SER A 121 2.55 12.77 10.81
C SER A 121 3.87 12.19 10.29
N PHE A 122 3.82 11.15 9.46
CA PHE A 122 5.01 10.52 8.88
C PHE A 122 5.41 11.19 7.56
N PRO A 123 6.67 11.63 7.41
CA PRO A 123 7.14 12.25 6.19
C PRO A 123 7.14 11.26 5.02
N ILE A 124 6.72 11.73 3.85
CA ILE A 124 6.85 10.99 2.59
C ILE A 124 8.33 10.91 2.27
N THR A 125 8.90 9.71 2.38
CA THR A 125 10.31 9.44 2.13
C THR A 125 10.45 8.48 0.96
N THR A 126 11.36 8.80 0.04
CA THR A 126 11.69 7.95 -1.09
C THR A 126 12.42 6.69 -0.62
N ASN A 127 12.41 5.63 -1.45
CA ASN A 127 13.11 4.40 -1.12
C ASN A 127 14.63 4.63 -0.93
N HIS A 128 15.22 5.55 -1.68
CA HIS A 128 16.61 5.95 -1.52
C HIS A 128 16.87 6.60 -0.15
N GLU A 129 16.05 7.59 0.24
CA GLU A 129 16.16 8.24 1.55
C GLU A 129 15.95 7.24 2.70
N LYS A 130 15.02 6.29 2.56
CA LYS A 130 14.78 5.25 3.57
C LYS A 130 15.99 4.32 3.76
N VAL A 131 16.74 4.04 2.71
CA VAL A 131 18.00 3.27 2.77
C VAL A 131 19.07 4.09 3.47
N ASP A 132 19.23 5.36 3.08
CA ASP A 132 20.24 6.26 3.65
C ASP A 132 20.00 6.56 5.14
N MET A 133 18.73 6.58 5.57
CA MET A 133 18.33 6.79 6.97
C MET A 133 18.37 5.53 7.84
N TYR A 134 18.83 4.37 7.33
CA TYR A 134 18.81 3.07 8.03
C TYR A 134 17.43 2.63 8.54
N ILE A 135 16.33 3.25 8.08
CA ILE A 135 14.97 2.96 8.53
C ILE A 135 14.62 1.49 8.28
N TYR A 136 15.05 0.94 7.15
CA TYR A 136 14.87 -0.48 6.86
C TYR A 136 15.63 -1.39 7.83
N ALA A 137 16.86 -1.03 8.22
CA ALA A 137 17.64 -1.83 9.14
C ALA A 137 16.98 -1.87 10.53
N ASP A 138 16.48 -0.74 11.02
CA ASP A 138 15.76 -0.68 12.28
C ASP A 138 14.40 -1.39 12.20
N TYR A 139 13.67 -1.24 11.09
CA TYR A 139 12.40 -1.94 10.86
C TYR A 139 12.57 -3.46 10.86
N TYR A 140 13.54 -3.99 10.11
CA TYR A 140 13.83 -5.43 10.09
C TYR A 140 14.38 -5.92 11.43
N ARG A 141 15.12 -5.09 12.17
CA ARG A 141 15.57 -5.41 13.53
C ARG A 141 14.39 -5.50 14.51
N PHE A 142 13.43 -4.59 14.44
CA PHE A 142 12.20 -4.67 15.23
C PHE A 142 11.35 -5.89 14.86
N LEU A 143 11.15 -6.16 13.57
CA LEU A 143 10.48 -7.38 13.13
C LEU A 143 11.20 -8.64 13.62
N ALA A 144 12.53 -8.67 13.53
CA ALA A 144 13.35 -9.77 14.04
C ALA A 144 13.11 -9.98 15.54
N LEU A 145 13.18 -8.91 16.34
CA LEU A 145 12.89 -8.91 17.78
C LEU A 145 11.50 -9.45 18.12
N TRP A 146 10.49 -9.17 17.29
CA TRP A 146 9.12 -9.65 17.48
C TRP A 146 8.90 -11.08 16.95
N SER A 147 9.70 -11.51 15.98
CA SER A 147 9.60 -12.82 15.34
C SER A 147 10.39 -13.92 16.06
N VAL A 148 11.39 -13.56 16.86
CA VAL A 148 12.08 -14.50 17.75
C VAL A 148 11.23 -14.60 19.03
N PRO A 149 10.60 -15.76 19.31
CA PRO A 149 9.95 -15.96 20.59
C PRO A 149 11.03 -15.80 21.67
N ALA A 150 10.79 -14.91 22.64
CA ALA A 150 11.63 -14.80 23.82
C ALA A 150 11.52 -16.13 24.59
N VAL A 151 12.49 -17.03 24.36
CA VAL A 151 12.72 -18.22 25.16
C VAL A 151 13.64 -17.85 26.30
#